data_AF-A0A5C4YBU9-F1
#
_entry.id   AF-A0A5C4YBU9-F1
#
_cell.length_a   1.000
_cell.length_b   1.000
_cell.length_c   1.000
_cell.angle_alpha   90.00
_cell.angle_beta   90.00
_cell.angle_gamma   90.00
#
_symmetry.space_group_name_H-M   'P 1'
#
loop_
_entity.id
_entity.type
_entity.pdbx_description
1 polymer ?
#
loop_
_entity_poly.entity_id
_entity_poly.type
_entity_poly.pdbx_seq_one_letter_code
_entity_poly.pdbx_strand_id
1 'polypeptide(L)'
;MTLGVVLLLLPLSSAVKPLLGLSDDALWIDPSLLLAPLLLLMIPRVRISLLTLLLLLAALLAMCHGAVLADLTLGGKQGLYDLVREPARLALCLMLFTGVAHFARKQPILVVQYLHFSVLLQMAFAAVVWLGSSRILTLPDPLGQYAVDLGNRQALWLESGAIARLSGSFPESPPFGLFMLSCLFVFYAARKLPGLRGLTRSGMVVAALGAALSLSDQIVIALGVFLTWVILGVLRQFLTRRSVKLLPLLIPLALLCAAGVFSAQRVLAKFSEVGKTGASIVATSGGERSFHTQYALGLLGEHPSAAVFGMGPGRYGAYAARTGLFPDTVTIQVTPLEWLVEDGALGLVAVTAFLYAVWKRARRTLGNMAFPVMLSLLLGILFQANWKWSGWFIALAFLYGLGRHVTDSKLPLKEVVE
;
A
#
# COMPACT_ATOMS: atom_id res chain seq x y z
N MET A 1 22.14 -8.10 -7.73
CA MET A 1 22.07 -8.61 -6.34
C MET A 1 21.27 -7.69 -5.42
N THR A 2 21.66 -6.43 -5.21
CA THR A 2 20.98 -5.49 -4.28
C THR A 2 19.50 -5.25 -4.55
N LEU A 3 19.08 -5.08 -5.81
CA LEU A 3 17.66 -5.04 -6.17
C LEU A 3 16.90 -6.29 -5.71
N GLY A 4 17.51 -7.46 -5.93
CA GLY A 4 16.96 -8.74 -5.48
C GLY A 4 16.77 -8.73 -3.97
N VAL A 5 17.82 -8.37 -3.21
CA VAL A 5 17.73 -8.27 -1.75
C VAL A 5 16.64 -7.29 -1.30
N VAL A 6 16.55 -6.09 -1.90
CA VAL A 6 15.49 -5.10 -1.57
C VAL A 6 14.09 -5.71 -1.76
N LEU A 7 13.84 -6.34 -2.91
CA LEU A 7 12.55 -6.95 -3.23
C LEU A 7 12.26 -8.19 -2.38
N LEU A 8 13.31 -8.94 -2.01
CA LEU A 8 13.25 -10.10 -1.12
C LEU A 8 13.15 -9.73 0.36
N LEU A 9 13.38 -8.46 0.74
CA LEU A 9 13.17 -7.97 2.11
C LEU A 9 11.84 -7.23 2.33
N LEU A 10 11.11 -6.87 1.27
CA LEU A 10 9.68 -6.53 1.38
C LEU A 10 8.87 -7.55 2.19
N PRO A 11 9.03 -8.88 1.98
CA PRO A 11 8.24 -9.90 2.60
C PRO A 11 8.60 -10.17 4.07
N LEU A 12 9.62 -9.51 4.61
CA LEU A 12 10.22 -9.84 5.89
C LEU A 12 10.19 -8.66 6.88
N SER A 13 9.62 -7.53 6.46
CA SER A 13 9.87 -6.22 7.06
C SER A 13 9.54 -6.11 8.55
N SER A 14 8.53 -6.82 9.04
CA SER A 14 8.06 -6.70 10.41
C SER A 14 8.19 -7.96 11.26
N ALA A 15 8.15 -9.16 10.66
CA ALA A 15 8.46 -10.40 11.39
C ALA A 15 9.97 -10.53 11.70
N VAL A 16 10.84 -9.97 10.86
CA VAL A 16 12.30 -10.01 11.10
C VAL A 16 12.72 -9.09 12.24
N LYS A 17 11.96 -8.05 12.57
CA LYS A 17 12.35 -7.11 13.63
C LYS A 17 12.35 -7.77 15.01
N PRO A 18 11.29 -8.48 15.44
CA PRO A 18 11.33 -9.31 16.64
C PRO A 18 12.40 -10.40 16.57
N LEU A 19 12.58 -11.05 15.41
CA LEU A 19 13.60 -12.10 15.24
C LEU A 19 15.04 -11.57 15.36
N LEU A 20 15.27 -10.29 15.09
CA LEU A 20 16.55 -9.61 15.26
C LEU A 20 16.70 -8.93 16.63
N GLY A 21 15.72 -9.09 17.54
CA GLY A 21 15.72 -8.43 18.84
C GLY A 21 15.62 -6.91 18.78
N LEU A 22 15.10 -6.35 17.68
CA LEU A 22 14.88 -4.92 17.55
C LEU A 22 13.62 -4.53 18.33
N SER A 23 13.73 -3.52 19.19
CA SER A 23 12.61 -3.02 20.01
C SER A 23 11.50 -2.40 19.16
N ASP A 24 10.30 -2.34 19.74
CA ASP A 24 9.10 -1.80 19.10
C ASP A 24 9.26 -0.33 18.63
N ASP A 25 10.20 0.41 19.21
CA ASP A 25 10.46 1.81 18.83
C ASP A 25 11.14 1.96 17.46
N ALA A 26 11.82 0.92 16.97
CA ALA A 26 12.42 0.87 15.62
C ALA A 26 11.44 0.39 14.53
N LEU A 27 10.15 0.22 14.86
CA LEU A 27 9.16 -0.38 13.96
C LEU A 27 8.77 0.48 12.75
N TRP A 28 9.08 1.78 12.73
CA TRP A 28 8.56 2.71 11.71
C TRP A 28 9.20 2.63 10.31
N ILE A 29 10.44 2.11 10.16
CA ILE A 29 11.09 1.92 8.84
C ILE A 29 11.05 0.44 8.44
N ASP A 30 10.41 0.12 7.32
CA ASP A 30 10.53 -1.22 6.72
C ASP A 30 12.01 -1.51 6.38
N PRO A 31 12.58 -2.67 6.72
CA PRO A 31 13.93 -3.09 6.31
C PRO A 31 14.22 -2.91 4.81
N SER A 32 13.22 -3.07 3.95
CA SER A 32 13.34 -2.80 2.51
C SER A 32 13.68 -1.33 2.19
N LEU A 33 13.20 -0.38 3.01
CA LEU A 33 13.48 1.05 2.88
C LEU A 33 14.90 1.40 3.33
N LEU A 34 15.48 0.68 4.29
CA LEU A 34 16.88 0.88 4.69
C LEU A 34 17.87 0.60 3.54
N LEU A 35 17.50 -0.28 2.61
CA LEU A 35 18.29 -0.60 1.43
C LEU A 35 18.01 0.32 0.23
N ALA A 36 16.99 1.20 0.30
CA ALA A 36 16.64 2.10 -0.79
C ALA A 36 17.78 3.06 -1.20
N PRO A 37 18.56 3.66 -0.27
CA PRO A 37 19.72 4.47 -0.63
C PRO A 37 20.79 3.68 -1.38
N LEU A 38 21.11 2.46 -0.91
CA LEU A 38 22.07 1.57 -1.59
C LEU A 38 21.62 1.21 -3.00
N LEU A 39 20.33 0.91 -3.19
CA LEU A 39 19.75 0.67 -4.50
C LEU A 39 19.93 1.87 -5.44
N LEU A 40 19.74 3.08 -4.91
CA LEU A 40 19.87 4.32 -5.67
C LEU A 40 21.32 4.60 -6.07
N LEU A 41 22.27 4.40 -5.14
CA LEU A 41 23.71 4.58 -5.38
C LEU A 41 24.26 3.67 -6.47
N MET A 42 23.67 2.50 -6.68
CA MET A 42 24.07 1.57 -7.73
C MET A 42 23.65 1.98 -9.14
N ILE A 43 22.80 3.01 -9.28
CA ILE A 43 22.30 3.45 -10.57
C ILE A 43 23.25 4.53 -11.11
N PRO A 44 23.97 4.29 -12.22
CA PRO A 44 24.82 5.32 -12.80
C PRO A 44 23.96 6.48 -13.30
N ARG A 45 24.28 7.69 -12.82
CA ARG A 45 23.58 8.95 -13.16
C ARG A 45 22.08 8.91 -12.86
N VAL A 46 21.74 8.78 -11.58
CA VAL A 46 20.36 8.86 -11.08
C VAL A 46 19.72 10.17 -11.53
N ARG A 47 18.56 10.07 -12.20
CA ARG A 47 17.72 11.23 -12.51
C ARG A 47 16.47 11.17 -11.67
N ILE A 48 16.46 11.96 -10.60
CA ILE A 48 15.27 12.18 -9.76
C ILE A 48 14.30 13.08 -10.55
N SER A 49 13.02 12.72 -10.58
CA SER A 49 12.03 13.52 -11.29
C SER A 49 11.68 14.78 -10.50
N LEU A 50 11.36 15.88 -11.20
CA LEU A 50 10.91 17.12 -10.55
C LEU A 50 9.72 16.87 -9.61
N LEU A 51 8.78 16.01 -9.99
CA LEU A 51 7.61 15.68 -9.17
C LEU A 51 7.99 14.92 -7.88
N THR A 52 8.98 14.03 -7.95
CA THR A 52 9.55 13.37 -6.77
C THR A 52 10.18 14.39 -5.83
N LEU A 53 10.91 15.36 -6.38
CA LEU A 53 11.54 16.43 -5.59
C LEU A 53 10.48 17.35 -4.98
N LEU A 54 9.47 17.77 -5.74
CA LEU A 54 8.38 18.62 -5.26
C LEU A 54 7.59 17.96 -4.14
N LEU A 55 7.33 16.65 -4.24
CA LEU A 55 6.67 15.89 -3.18
C LEU A 55 7.52 15.87 -1.89
N LEU A 56 8.83 15.66 -2.00
CA LEU A 56 9.72 15.71 -0.84
C LEU A 56 9.80 17.13 -0.25
N LEU A 57 9.91 18.16 -1.09
CA LEU A 57 9.95 19.54 -0.64
C LEU A 57 8.65 19.95 0.06
N ALA A 58 7.49 19.54 -0.45
CA ALA A 58 6.21 19.79 0.21
C ALA A 58 6.16 19.16 1.62
N ALA A 59 6.60 17.91 1.76
CA ALA A 59 6.67 17.24 3.07
C ALA A 59 7.67 17.91 4.03
N LEU A 60 8.82 18.40 3.53
CA LEU A 60 9.80 19.13 4.34
C LEU A 60 9.28 20.52 4.76
N LEU A 61 8.56 21.22 3.87
CA LEU A 61 7.90 22.48 4.22
C LEU A 61 6.82 22.25 5.28
N ALA A 62 6.01 21.20 5.12
CA ALA A 62 5.01 20.82 6.10
C ALA A 62 5.63 20.45 7.46
N MET A 63 6.74 19.72 7.45
CA MET A 63 7.54 19.44 8.64
C MET A 63 7.99 20.73 9.33
N CYS A 64 8.62 21.67 8.60
CA CYS A 64 9.07 22.94 9.16
C CYS A 64 7.91 23.79 9.70
N HIS A 65 6.78 23.83 9.00
CA HIS A 65 5.60 24.55 9.46
C HIS A 65 4.96 23.90 10.70
N GLY A 66 4.83 22.58 10.70
CA GLY A 66 4.36 21.81 11.85
C GLY A 66 5.25 21.97 13.09
N ALA A 67 6.57 22.12 12.90
CA ALA A 67 7.50 22.43 13.96
C ALA A 67 7.21 23.79 14.62
N VAL A 68 6.85 24.81 13.82
CA VAL A 68 6.47 26.14 14.31
C VAL A 68 5.13 26.10 15.02
N LEU A 69 4.13 25.41 14.45
CA LEU A 69 2.79 25.31 15.05
C LEU A 69 2.78 24.56 16.39
N ALA A 70 3.65 23.57 16.54
CA ALA A 70 3.74 22.79 17.75
C ALA A 70 4.49 23.49 18.89
N ASP A 71 4.88 24.77 18.70
CA ASP A 71 5.72 25.57 19.61
C ASP A 71 6.82 24.71 20.24
N LEU A 72 7.64 24.11 19.37
CA LEU A 72 8.64 23.14 19.79
C LEU A 72 9.70 23.80 20.69
N THR A 73 9.43 23.84 21.99
CA THR A 73 10.43 23.45 22.98
C THR A 73 10.75 21.99 22.68
N LEU A 74 11.67 21.78 21.72
CA LEU A 74 12.16 20.45 21.32
C LEU A 74 12.51 19.68 22.59
N GLY A 75 11.67 18.72 22.97
CA GLY A 75 11.85 17.86 24.15
C GLY A 75 13.03 16.90 24.00
N GLY A 76 14.21 17.42 23.65
CA GLY A 76 15.40 16.67 23.32
C GLY A 76 15.26 15.83 22.05
N LYS A 77 15.90 14.65 22.06
CA LYS A 77 16.03 13.75 20.91
C LYS A 77 14.69 13.21 20.39
N GLN A 78 13.69 13.04 21.27
CA GLN A 78 12.38 12.51 20.90
C GLN A 78 11.61 13.47 19.99
N GLY A 79 11.61 14.77 20.30
CA GLY A 79 10.93 15.77 19.47
C GLY A 79 11.53 15.88 18.06
N LEU A 80 12.86 15.73 17.93
CA LEU A 80 13.52 15.68 16.62
C LEU A 80 13.15 14.40 15.85
N TYR A 81 13.10 13.27 16.55
CA TYR A 81 12.69 12.01 15.97
C TYR A 81 11.26 12.09 15.41
N ASP A 82 10.29 12.55 16.21
CA ASP A 82 8.89 12.67 15.80
C ASP A 82 8.70 13.63 14.62
N LEU A 83 9.56 14.65 14.53
CA LEU A 83 9.53 15.62 13.43
C LEU A 83 10.06 15.02 12.11
N VAL A 84 11.16 14.26 12.17
CA VAL A 84 11.88 13.81 10.97
C VAL A 84 11.40 12.43 10.47
N ARG A 85 10.76 11.64 11.33
CA ARG A 85 10.37 10.25 11.05
C ARG A 85 9.61 10.09 9.73
N GLU A 86 8.46 10.74 9.60
CA GLU A 86 7.59 10.57 8.43
C GLU A 86 8.16 11.20 7.13
N PRO A 87 8.78 12.40 7.16
CA PRO A 87 9.50 12.92 5.99
C PRO A 87 10.65 12.02 5.55
N ALA A 88 11.42 11.47 6.49
CA ALA A 88 12.50 10.53 6.18
C ALA A 88 11.95 9.24 5.56
N ARG A 89 10.85 8.69 6.11
CA ARG A 89 10.16 7.52 5.53
C ARG A 89 9.70 7.79 4.09
N LEU A 90 9.09 8.96 3.84
CA LEU A 90 8.70 9.35 2.49
C LEU A 90 9.91 9.46 1.56
N ALA A 91 11.01 10.08 2.01
CA ALA A 91 12.24 10.16 1.23
C ALA A 91 12.76 8.77 0.84
N LEU A 92 12.79 7.81 1.78
CA LEU A 92 13.19 6.43 1.50
C LEU A 92 12.22 5.74 0.51
N CYS A 93 10.91 5.95 0.65
CA CYS A 93 9.92 5.45 -0.32
C CYS A 93 10.14 6.03 -1.73
N LEU A 94 10.51 7.30 -1.84
CA LEU A 94 10.80 7.97 -3.11
C LEU A 94 12.13 7.50 -3.72
N MET A 95 13.14 7.22 -2.90
CA MET A 95 14.38 6.57 -3.33
C MET A 95 14.10 5.16 -3.86
N LEU A 96 13.31 4.36 -3.12
CA LEU A 96 12.88 3.03 -3.53
C LEU A 96 12.12 3.10 -4.86
N PHE A 97 11.18 4.04 -4.99
CA PHE A 97 10.43 4.26 -6.22
C PHE A 97 11.36 4.57 -7.39
N THR A 98 12.32 5.47 -7.20
CA THR A 98 13.26 5.87 -8.25
C THR A 98 14.14 4.69 -8.68
N GLY A 99 14.64 3.93 -7.71
CA GLY A 99 15.44 2.74 -7.94
C GLY A 99 14.66 1.67 -8.70
N VAL A 100 13.50 1.28 -8.19
CA VAL A 100 12.65 0.24 -8.81
C VAL A 100 12.14 0.68 -10.18
N ALA A 101 11.80 1.95 -10.39
CA ALA A 101 11.39 2.46 -11.70
C ALA A 101 12.52 2.38 -12.73
N HIS A 102 13.77 2.61 -12.31
CA HIS A 102 14.93 2.43 -13.18
C HIS A 102 15.06 0.97 -13.63
N PHE A 103 15.03 0.03 -12.69
CA PHE A 103 15.13 -1.40 -13.00
C PHE A 103 13.91 -1.93 -13.74
N ALA A 104 12.70 -1.46 -13.45
CA ALA A 104 11.50 -1.81 -14.22
C ALA A 104 11.58 -1.33 -15.68
N ARG A 105 12.33 -0.25 -15.95
CA ARG A 105 12.59 0.19 -17.33
C ARG A 105 13.68 -0.64 -18.01
N LYS A 106 14.73 -1.03 -17.30
CA LYS A 106 15.94 -1.64 -17.91
C LYS A 106 15.95 -3.17 -17.87
N GLN A 107 15.42 -3.75 -16.80
CA GLN A 107 15.44 -5.18 -16.49
C GLN A 107 14.08 -5.60 -15.87
N PRO A 108 12.95 -5.38 -16.57
CA PRO A 108 11.63 -5.68 -16.02
C PRO A 108 11.44 -7.16 -15.66
N ILE A 109 12.06 -8.06 -16.41
CA ILE A 109 12.02 -9.52 -16.17
C ILE A 109 12.56 -9.84 -14.78
N LEU A 110 13.70 -9.27 -14.41
CA LEU A 110 14.34 -9.50 -13.13
C LEU A 110 13.49 -8.99 -11.96
N VAL A 111 12.90 -7.80 -12.09
CA VAL A 111 11.99 -7.24 -11.07
C VAL A 111 10.81 -8.17 -10.84
N VAL A 112 10.20 -8.67 -11.91
CA VAL A 112 9.02 -9.54 -11.84
C VAL A 112 9.39 -10.92 -11.23
N GLN A 113 10.56 -11.47 -11.56
CA GLN A 113 11.05 -12.72 -10.96
C GLN A 113 11.24 -12.61 -9.44
N TYR A 114 11.91 -11.56 -8.96
CA TYR A 114 12.11 -11.36 -7.52
C TYR A 114 10.79 -11.07 -6.79
N LEU A 115 9.89 -10.29 -7.39
CA LEU A 115 8.56 -10.06 -6.81
C LEU A 115 7.73 -11.34 -6.75
N HIS A 116 7.83 -12.22 -7.75
CA HIS A 116 7.15 -13.52 -7.72
C HIS A 116 7.62 -14.37 -6.55
N PHE A 117 8.93 -14.46 -6.35
CA PHE A 117 9.49 -15.18 -5.21
C PHE A 117 9.10 -14.53 -3.88
N SER A 118 9.11 -13.19 -3.79
CA SER A 118 8.68 -12.44 -2.61
C SER A 118 7.21 -12.73 -2.25
N VAL A 119 6.31 -12.78 -3.24
CA VAL A 119 4.89 -13.11 -3.04
C VAL A 119 4.70 -14.54 -2.55
N LEU A 120 5.43 -15.50 -3.11
CA LEU A 120 5.39 -16.89 -2.64
C LEU A 120 5.87 -17.00 -1.19
N LEU A 121 6.98 -16.35 -0.85
CA LEU A 121 7.48 -16.30 0.53
C LEU A 121 6.45 -15.71 1.48
N GLN A 122 5.83 -14.58 1.13
CA GLN A 122 4.81 -13.97 1.98
C GLN A 122 3.61 -14.89 2.20
N MET A 123 3.16 -15.58 1.16
CA MET A 123 2.06 -16.54 1.30
C MET A 123 2.43 -17.72 2.18
N ALA A 124 3.66 -18.25 2.03
CA ALA A 124 4.14 -19.33 2.89
C ALA A 124 4.22 -18.88 4.36
N PHE A 125 4.78 -17.69 4.62
CA PHE A 125 4.82 -17.12 5.96
C PHE A 125 3.42 -16.87 6.53
N ALA A 126 2.50 -16.32 5.73
CA ALA A 126 1.11 -16.11 6.14
C ALA A 126 0.46 -17.43 6.56
N ALA A 127 0.67 -18.50 5.80
CA ALA A 127 0.15 -19.82 6.12
C ALA A 127 0.77 -20.39 7.40
N VAL A 128 2.10 -20.28 7.58
CA VAL A 128 2.78 -20.74 8.79
C VAL A 128 2.29 -20.00 10.04
N VAL A 129 2.21 -18.67 9.99
CA VAL A 129 1.71 -17.85 11.10
C VAL A 129 0.24 -18.18 11.40
N TRP A 130 -0.58 -18.34 10.36
CA TRP A 130 -1.99 -18.71 10.53
C TRP A 130 -2.14 -20.10 11.19
N LEU A 131 -1.40 -21.12 10.72
CA LEU A 131 -1.40 -22.46 11.32
C LEU A 131 -0.91 -22.45 12.76
N GLY A 132 0.11 -21.65 13.07
CA GLY A 132 0.62 -21.45 14.42
C GLY A 132 -0.40 -20.77 15.35
N SER A 133 -1.05 -19.71 14.87
CA SER A 133 -2.12 -19.02 15.62
C SER A 133 -3.31 -19.93 15.91
N SER A 134 -3.60 -20.87 15.00
CA SER A 134 -4.66 -21.88 15.12
C SER A 134 -4.24 -23.08 15.99
N ARG A 135 -3.02 -23.06 16.54
CA ARG A 135 -2.41 -24.15 17.32
C ARG A 135 -2.32 -25.49 16.57
N ILE A 136 -2.38 -25.47 15.24
CA ILE A 136 -2.21 -26.66 14.38
C ILE A 136 -0.72 -27.00 14.25
N LEU A 137 0.13 -25.98 14.18
CA LEU A 137 1.59 -26.10 14.09
C LEU A 137 2.24 -25.52 15.36
N THR A 138 3.09 -26.30 16.02
CA THR A 138 3.91 -25.77 17.13
C THR A 138 5.03 -24.92 16.57
N LEU A 139 5.06 -23.64 16.94
CA LEU A 139 6.11 -22.70 16.58
C LEU A 139 7.07 -22.48 17.75
N PRO A 140 8.36 -22.18 17.51
CA PRO A 140 9.27 -21.74 18.55
C PRO A 140 8.72 -20.52 19.30
N ASP A 141 8.95 -20.44 20.61
CA ASP A 141 8.32 -19.46 21.52
C ASP A 141 8.21 -18.01 20.98
N PRO A 142 9.26 -17.36 20.45
CA PRO A 142 9.13 -15.99 19.94
C PRO A 142 8.19 -15.88 18.72
N LEU A 143 8.16 -16.90 17.87
CA LEU A 143 7.24 -16.97 16.72
C LEU A 143 5.84 -17.40 17.12
N GLY A 144 5.72 -18.27 18.14
CA GLY A 144 4.44 -18.70 18.71
C GLY A 144 3.70 -17.54 19.37
N GLN A 145 4.39 -16.76 20.21
CA GLN A 145 3.84 -15.55 20.82
C GLN A 145 3.42 -14.53 19.76
N TYR A 146 4.30 -14.26 18.79
CA TYR A 146 3.98 -13.40 17.65
C TYR A 146 2.73 -13.86 16.90
N ALA A 147 2.59 -15.16 16.61
CA ALA A 147 1.44 -15.71 15.89
C ALA A 147 0.13 -15.61 16.69
N VAL A 148 0.17 -15.83 18.01
CA VAL A 148 -1.00 -15.69 18.88
C VAL A 148 -1.44 -14.23 18.99
N ASP A 149 -0.50 -13.31 19.25
CA ASP A 149 -0.78 -11.88 19.35
C ASP A 149 -1.36 -11.34 18.04
N LEU A 150 -0.81 -11.80 16.92
CA LEU A 150 -1.26 -11.42 15.58
C LEU A 150 -2.65 -11.99 15.27
N GLY A 151 -2.89 -13.26 15.59
CA GLY A 151 -4.21 -13.89 15.45
C GLY A 151 -5.29 -13.13 16.22
N ASN A 152 -5.00 -12.73 17.47
CA ASN A 152 -5.94 -12.00 18.32
C ASN A 152 -6.18 -10.56 17.84
N ARG A 153 -5.12 -9.83 17.46
CA ARG A 153 -5.22 -8.44 16.99
C ARG A 153 -5.95 -8.29 15.66
N GLN A 154 -5.94 -9.34 14.85
CA GLN A 154 -6.37 -9.26 13.46
C GLN A 154 -7.61 -10.07 13.14
N ALA A 155 -8.18 -10.79 14.11
CA ALA A 155 -9.36 -11.60 13.84
C ALA A 155 -10.53 -10.74 13.36
N LEU A 156 -11.22 -11.25 12.35
CA LEU A 156 -12.56 -10.82 11.98
C LEU A 156 -13.54 -11.43 12.97
N TRP A 157 -14.03 -10.63 13.90
CA TRP A 157 -15.09 -11.04 14.82
C TRP A 157 -16.43 -11.06 14.08
N LEU A 158 -17.03 -12.25 14.00
CA LEU A 158 -18.39 -12.52 13.55
C LEU A 158 -19.22 -12.98 14.76
N GLU A 159 -20.55 -12.92 14.65
CA GLU A 159 -21.44 -13.47 15.69
C GLU A 159 -21.19 -14.96 15.95
N SER A 160 -20.74 -15.70 14.94
CA SER A 160 -20.39 -17.12 15.00
C SER A 160 -18.97 -17.40 15.49
N GLY A 161 -18.17 -16.38 15.81
CA GLY A 161 -16.81 -16.52 16.31
C GLY A 161 -15.77 -15.66 15.56
N ALA A 162 -14.50 -15.86 15.88
CA ALA A 162 -13.39 -15.09 15.33
C ALA A 162 -12.73 -15.83 14.16
N ILE A 163 -12.61 -15.18 13.00
CA ILE A 163 -11.85 -15.70 11.86
C ILE A 163 -10.50 -14.97 11.79
N ALA A 164 -9.40 -15.70 12.02
CA ALA A 164 -8.06 -15.15 11.87
C ALA A 164 -7.81 -14.72 10.41
N ARG A 165 -7.34 -13.49 10.21
CA ARG A 165 -6.99 -12.95 8.89
C ARG A 165 -5.56 -13.33 8.52
N LEU A 166 -5.25 -13.38 7.22
CA LEU A 166 -3.86 -13.47 6.77
C LEU A 166 -3.20 -12.08 6.76
N SER A 167 -2.07 -11.95 7.46
CA SER A 167 -1.21 -10.75 7.38
C SER A 167 0.22 -11.03 6.95
N GLY A 168 0.58 -12.26 6.63
CA GLY A 168 1.97 -12.60 6.27
C GLY A 168 2.95 -12.15 7.34
N SER A 169 4.04 -11.50 6.91
CA SER A 169 5.03 -10.95 7.83
C SER A 169 4.58 -9.68 8.56
N PHE A 170 3.41 -9.11 8.25
CA PHE A 170 2.95 -7.82 8.77
C PHE A 170 2.17 -7.95 10.08
N PRO A 171 2.36 -7.03 11.05
CA PRO A 171 1.67 -7.05 12.33
C PRO A 171 0.21 -6.59 12.19
N GLU A 172 -0.16 -6.06 11.02
CA GLU A 172 -1.51 -5.70 10.62
C GLU A 172 -1.87 -6.39 9.29
N SER A 173 -3.12 -6.86 9.13
CA SER A 173 -3.60 -7.51 7.89
C SER A 173 -3.75 -6.58 6.67
N PRO A 174 -4.06 -5.27 6.83
CA PRO A 174 -4.21 -4.38 5.68
C PRO A 174 -2.90 -4.16 4.87
N PRO A 175 -1.70 -3.99 5.47
CA PRO A 175 -0.43 -3.92 4.75
C PRO A 175 -0.11 -5.15 3.88
N PHE A 176 -0.45 -6.35 4.34
CA PHE A 176 -0.29 -7.58 3.56
C PHE A 176 -1.20 -7.61 2.35
N GLY A 177 -2.50 -7.35 2.55
CA GLY A 177 -3.47 -7.31 1.46
C GLY A 177 -3.11 -6.24 0.43
N LEU A 178 -2.62 -5.08 0.88
CA LEU A 178 -2.11 -4.00 0.04
C LEU A 178 -0.87 -4.43 -0.76
N PHE A 179 0.08 -5.12 -0.13
CA PHE A 179 1.26 -5.65 -0.81
C PHE A 179 0.86 -6.66 -1.89
N MET A 180 -0.04 -7.61 -1.56
CA MET A 180 -0.53 -8.60 -2.51
C MET A 180 -1.28 -7.95 -3.68
N LEU A 181 -2.15 -6.98 -3.40
CA LEU A 181 -2.84 -6.19 -4.42
C LEU A 181 -1.85 -5.42 -5.32
N SER A 182 -0.82 -4.82 -4.72
CA SER A 182 0.25 -4.11 -5.44
C SER A 182 1.00 -5.05 -6.40
N CYS A 183 1.38 -6.23 -5.92
CA CYS A 183 2.03 -7.27 -6.73
C CYS A 183 1.13 -7.81 -7.85
N LEU A 184 -0.16 -8.00 -7.59
CA LEU A 184 -1.15 -8.39 -8.61
C LEU A 184 -1.10 -7.43 -9.81
N PHE A 185 -1.04 -6.12 -9.56
CA PHE A 185 -0.98 -5.12 -10.63
C PHE A 185 0.36 -5.08 -11.35
N VAL A 186 1.47 -5.36 -10.65
CA VAL A 186 2.78 -5.55 -11.29
C VAL A 186 2.73 -6.73 -12.26
N PHE A 187 2.27 -7.91 -11.82
CA PHE A 187 2.16 -9.08 -12.72
C PHE A 187 1.19 -8.84 -13.86
N TYR A 188 0.06 -8.19 -13.58
CA TYR A 188 -0.89 -7.81 -14.62
C TYR A 188 -0.23 -6.91 -15.67
N ALA A 189 0.53 -5.89 -15.27
CA ALA A 189 1.25 -5.03 -16.21
C ALA A 189 2.36 -5.76 -16.96
N ALA A 190 3.05 -6.69 -16.30
CA ALA A 190 4.11 -7.50 -16.87
C ALA A 190 3.63 -8.60 -17.83
N ARG A 191 2.32 -8.92 -17.88
CA ARG A 191 1.76 -10.03 -18.70
C ARG A 191 2.10 -9.98 -20.20
N LYS A 192 2.43 -8.79 -20.71
CA LYS A 192 2.79 -8.56 -22.12
C LYS A 192 4.29 -8.74 -22.40
N LEU A 193 5.11 -8.95 -21.37
CA LEU A 193 6.55 -9.16 -21.54
C LEU A 193 6.81 -10.58 -22.06
N PRO A 194 7.70 -10.74 -23.07
CA PRO A 194 8.07 -12.06 -23.58
C PRO A 194 8.78 -12.89 -22.50
N GLY A 195 8.62 -14.22 -22.55
CA GLY A 195 9.30 -15.14 -21.63
C GLY A 195 8.73 -15.24 -20.21
N LEU A 196 7.75 -14.40 -19.83
CA LEU A 196 7.22 -14.34 -18.44
C LEU A 196 5.80 -14.89 -18.26
N ARG A 197 5.19 -15.51 -19.28
CA ARG A 197 3.76 -15.89 -19.24
C ARG A 197 3.40 -16.80 -18.06
N GLY A 198 4.19 -17.85 -17.81
CA GLY A 198 3.96 -18.77 -16.68
C GLY A 198 4.06 -18.05 -15.33
N LEU A 199 5.16 -17.33 -15.13
CA LEU A 199 5.49 -16.64 -13.89
C LEU A 199 4.53 -15.48 -13.57
N THR A 200 4.11 -14.70 -14.57
CA THR A 200 3.10 -13.64 -14.38
C THR A 200 1.73 -14.24 -14.07
N ARG A 201 1.36 -15.36 -14.69
CA ARG A 201 0.08 -16.03 -14.39
C ARG A 201 0.06 -16.60 -12.97
N SER A 202 1.10 -17.34 -12.57
CA SER A 202 1.21 -17.86 -11.20
C SER A 202 1.25 -16.71 -10.19
N GLY A 203 2.06 -15.68 -10.44
CA GLY A 203 2.15 -14.49 -9.59
C GLY A 203 0.82 -13.78 -9.43
N MET A 204 0.06 -13.58 -10.51
CA MET A 204 -1.30 -13.01 -10.44
C MET A 204 -2.24 -13.85 -9.58
N VAL A 205 -2.23 -15.18 -9.75
CA VAL A 205 -3.11 -16.08 -8.98
C VAL A 205 -2.77 -16.01 -7.50
N VAL A 206 -1.50 -16.17 -7.14
CA VAL A 206 -1.05 -16.16 -5.75
C VAL A 206 -1.32 -14.79 -5.10
N ALA A 207 -1.03 -13.70 -5.81
CA ALA A 207 -1.29 -12.35 -5.32
C ALA A 207 -2.80 -12.06 -5.16
N ALA A 208 -3.65 -12.51 -6.09
CA ALA A 208 -5.09 -12.36 -5.96
C ALA A 208 -5.66 -13.16 -4.78
N LEU A 209 -5.17 -14.39 -4.57
CA LEU A 209 -5.53 -15.21 -3.41
C LEU A 209 -5.10 -14.54 -2.11
N GLY A 210 -3.85 -14.06 -2.02
CA GLY A 210 -3.36 -13.34 -0.84
C GLY A 210 -4.15 -12.07 -0.55
N ALA A 211 -4.49 -11.29 -1.58
CA ALA A 211 -5.32 -10.09 -1.44
C ALA A 211 -6.73 -10.43 -0.91
N ALA A 212 -7.38 -11.47 -1.45
CA ALA A 212 -8.70 -11.92 -1.00
C ALA A 212 -8.67 -12.48 0.44
N LEU A 213 -7.69 -13.33 0.74
CA LEU A 213 -7.53 -13.98 2.06
C LEU A 213 -7.01 -13.02 3.15
N SER A 214 -6.59 -11.81 2.78
CA SER A 214 -6.36 -10.73 3.77
C SER A 214 -7.64 -10.33 4.50
N LEU A 215 -8.83 -10.61 3.90
CA LEU A 215 -10.15 -10.28 4.43
C LEU A 215 -10.28 -8.80 4.87
N SER A 216 -9.51 -7.91 4.23
CA SER A 216 -9.63 -6.46 4.41
C SER A 216 -10.73 -5.94 3.50
N ASP A 217 -11.75 -5.31 4.10
CA ASP A 217 -12.88 -4.70 3.37
C ASP A 217 -12.36 -3.79 2.23
N GLN A 218 -11.32 -2.98 2.49
CA GLN A 218 -10.73 -2.06 1.51
C GLN A 218 -10.03 -2.77 0.35
N ILE A 219 -9.24 -3.81 0.67
CA ILE A 219 -8.52 -4.59 -0.35
C ILE A 219 -9.52 -5.36 -1.21
N VAL A 220 -10.58 -5.90 -0.63
CA VAL A 220 -11.65 -6.59 -1.36
C VAL A 220 -12.43 -5.63 -2.26
N ILE A 221 -12.76 -4.43 -1.79
CA ILE A 221 -13.37 -3.36 -2.62
C ILE A 221 -12.45 -3.00 -3.78
N ALA A 222 -11.17 -2.74 -3.50
CA ALA A 222 -10.19 -2.40 -4.52
C ALA A 222 -10.05 -3.50 -5.58
N LEU A 223 -9.99 -4.77 -5.15
CA LEU A 223 -9.97 -5.93 -6.03
C LEU A 223 -11.26 -6.01 -6.88
N GLY A 224 -12.43 -5.82 -6.26
CA GLY A 224 -13.72 -5.82 -6.95
C GLY A 224 -13.82 -4.77 -8.06
N VAL A 225 -13.30 -3.55 -7.84
CA VAL A 225 -13.23 -2.50 -8.87
C VAL A 225 -12.37 -2.91 -10.06
N PHE A 226 -11.20 -3.49 -9.80
CA PHE A 226 -10.31 -3.96 -10.85
C PHE A 226 -10.94 -5.10 -11.66
N LEU A 227 -11.50 -6.09 -10.97
CA LEU A 227 -12.11 -7.26 -11.60
C LEU A 227 -13.36 -6.89 -12.42
N THR A 228 -14.17 -5.93 -11.95
CA THR A 228 -15.30 -5.39 -12.71
C THR A 228 -14.87 -4.90 -14.08
N TRP A 229 -13.77 -4.13 -14.14
CA TRP A 229 -13.22 -3.66 -15.41
C TRP A 229 -12.68 -4.79 -16.30
N VAL A 230 -12.09 -5.82 -15.69
CA VAL A 230 -11.68 -7.03 -16.42
C VAL A 230 -12.91 -7.74 -17.01
N ILE A 231 -14.00 -7.93 -16.24
CA ILE A 231 -15.27 -8.51 -16.71
C ILE A 231 -15.79 -7.71 -17.91
N LEU A 232 -15.92 -6.40 -17.77
CA LEU A 232 -16.46 -5.53 -18.82
C LEU A 232 -15.62 -5.62 -20.10
N GLY A 233 -14.29 -5.69 -19.96
CA GLY A 233 -13.39 -5.89 -21.09
C GLY A 233 -13.58 -7.23 -21.80
N VAL A 234 -13.72 -8.31 -21.03
CA VAL A 234 -13.99 -9.67 -21.54
C VAL A 234 -15.37 -9.75 -22.19
N LEU A 235 -16.39 -9.18 -21.55
CA LEU A 235 -17.76 -9.14 -22.05
C LEU A 235 -17.85 -8.36 -23.37
N ARG A 236 -17.18 -7.22 -23.47
CA ARG A 236 -17.09 -6.46 -24.72
C ARG A 236 -16.45 -7.29 -25.83
N GLN A 237 -15.36 -8.01 -25.54
CA GLN A 237 -14.73 -8.89 -26.52
C GLN A 237 -15.67 -10.03 -26.95
N PHE A 238 -16.37 -10.65 -26.01
CA PHE A 238 -17.36 -11.69 -26.28
C PHE A 238 -18.52 -11.20 -27.16
N LEU A 239 -19.10 -10.04 -26.84
CA LEU A 239 -20.17 -9.43 -27.66
C LEU A 239 -19.70 -9.12 -29.09
N THR A 240 -18.42 -8.77 -29.27
CA THR A 240 -17.84 -8.50 -30.60
C THR A 240 -17.33 -9.75 -31.35
N ARG A 241 -17.04 -10.86 -30.65
CA ARG A 241 -16.49 -12.09 -31.24
C ARG A 241 -17.34 -13.28 -30.79
N ARG A 242 -18.19 -13.78 -31.70
CA ARG A 242 -19.22 -14.83 -31.50
C ARG A 242 -18.76 -16.20 -30.98
N SER A 243 -17.53 -16.37 -30.53
CA SER A 243 -16.96 -17.70 -30.30
C SER A 243 -15.91 -17.72 -29.19
N VAL A 244 -16.32 -17.70 -27.91
CA VAL A 244 -15.45 -18.22 -26.83
C VAL A 244 -16.27 -18.79 -25.67
N LYS A 245 -15.87 -20.00 -25.24
CA LYS A 245 -16.27 -20.67 -23.99
C LYS A 245 -15.73 -19.92 -22.76
N LEU A 246 -16.19 -18.70 -22.50
CA LEU A 246 -15.73 -17.84 -21.39
C LEU A 246 -16.60 -17.93 -20.13
N LEU A 247 -17.75 -18.59 -20.19
CA LEU A 247 -18.69 -18.76 -19.08
C LEU A 247 -18.04 -19.24 -17.76
N PRO A 248 -17.14 -20.25 -17.74
CA PRO A 248 -16.53 -20.70 -16.49
C PRO A 248 -15.60 -19.67 -15.84
N LEU A 249 -15.14 -18.65 -16.59
CA LEU A 249 -14.29 -17.58 -16.05
C LEU A 249 -15.11 -16.40 -15.53
N LEU A 250 -16.36 -16.24 -15.97
CA LEU A 250 -17.27 -15.18 -15.54
C LEU A 250 -17.84 -15.43 -14.14
N ILE A 251 -18.14 -16.68 -13.79
CA ILE A 251 -18.73 -17.06 -12.49
C ILE A 251 -17.82 -16.67 -11.30
N PRO A 252 -16.55 -17.10 -11.22
CA PRO A 252 -15.68 -16.73 -10.09
C PRO A 252 -15.42 -15.22 -10.05
N LEU A 253 -15.37 -14.58 -11.22
CA LEU A 253 -15.15 -13.14 -11.32
C LEU A 253 -16.38 -12.35 -10.82
N ALA A 254 -17.58 -12.81 -11.13
CA ALA A 254 -18.83 -12.25 -10.62
C ALA A 254 -18.97 -12.44 -9.09
N LEU A 255 -18.61 -13.62 -8.56
CA LEU A 255 -18.59 -13.86 -7.11
C LEU A 255 -17.64 -12.90 -6.38
N LEU A 256 -16.46 -12.64 -6.94
CA LEU A 256 -15.52 -11.66 -6.37
C LEU A 256 -16.04 -10.22 -6.45
N CYS A 257 -16.73 -9.86 -7.53
CA CYS A 257 -17.41 -8.55 -7.61
C CYS A 257 -18.54 -8.43 -6.59
N ALA A 258 -19.34 -9.49 -6.39
CA ALA A 258 -20.37 -9.53 -5.35
C ALA A 258 -19.76 -9.39 -3.94
N ALA A 259 -18.63 -10.05 -3.65
CA ALA A 259 -17.90 -9.88 -2.41
C ALA A 259 -17.40 -8.44 -2.21
N GLY A 260 -16.98 -7.77 -3.28
CA GLY A 260 -16.65 -6.34 -3.29
C GLY A 260 -17.84 -5.45 -2.93
N VAL A 261 -19.00 -5.69 -3.54
CA VAL A 261 -20.25 -4.97 -3.23
C VAL A 261 -20.68 -5.21 -1.79
N PHE A 262 -20.65 -6.45 -1.31
CA PHE A 262 -20.95 -6.80 0.07
C PHE A 262 -20.02 -6.08 1.06
N SER A 263 -18.72 -6.04 0.77
CA SER A 263 -17.74 -5.32 1.60
C SER A 263 -18.02 -3.81 1.62
N ALA A 264 -18.39 -3.22 0.47
CA ALA A 264 -18.78 -1.82 0.38
C ALA A 264 -20.06 -1.54 1.20
N GLN A 265 -21.07 -2.40 1.11
CA GLN A 265 -22.28 -2.31 1.93
C GLN A 265 -21.96 -2.40 3.42
N ARG A 266 -21.08 -3.31 3.84
CA ARG A 266 -20.64 -3.43 5.23
C ARG A 266 -19.93 -2.18 5.72
N VAL A 267 -19.06 -1.58 4.90
CA VAL A 267 -18.39 -0.32 5.24
C VAL A 267 -19.42 0.82 5.37
N LEU A 268 -20.36 0.94 4.42
CA LEU A 268 -21.43 1.94 4.48
C LEU A 268 -22.34 1.74 5.71
N ALA A 269 -22.68 0.49 6.03
CA ALA A 269 -23.47 0.15 7.22
C ALA A 269 -22.77 0.62 8.50
N LYS A 270 -21.47 0.34 8.66
CA LYS A 270 -20.64 0.82 9.78
C LYS A 270 -20.70 2.34 9.92
N PHE A 271 -20.62 3.09 8.83
CA PHE A 271 -20.73 4.56 8.87
C PHE A 271 -22.16 5.03 9.18
N SER A 272 -23.18 4.34 8.67
CA SER A 272 -24.58 4.69 8.92
C SER A 272 -25.02 4.44 10.37
N GLU A 273 -24.43 3.44 11.01
CA GLU A 273 -24.70 3.08 12.41
C GLU A 273 -24.18 4.18 13.35
N VAL A 274 -22.97 4.69 13.10
CA VAL A 274 -22.38 5.82 13.83
C VAL A 274 -23.31 7.04 13.78
N GLY A 275 -23.92 7.33 12.63
CA GLY A 275 -24.86 8.44 12.47
C GLY A 275 -26.23 8.25 13.13
N LYS A 276 -26.59 7.03 13.54
CA LYS A 276 -27.90 6.70 14.11
C LYS A 276 -27.87 6.44 15.62
N THR A 277 -26.81 5.83 16.13
CA THR A 277 -26.78 5.33 17.51
C THR A 277 -25.91 6.16 18.44
N GLY A 278 -25.22 7.20 17.95
CA GLY A 278 -24.25 7.95 18.76
C GLY A 278 -23.18 7.00 19.32
N ALA A 279 -22.77 6.01 18.52
CA ALA A 279 -21.90 4.92 18.94
C ALA A 279 -20.63 5.43 19.63
N SER A 280 -20.16 4.68 20.63
CA SER A 280 -18.88 4.94 21.31
C SER A 280 -17.77 5.21 20.29
N ILE A 281 -17.13 6.37 20.44
CA ILE A 281 -15.98 6.81 19.64
C ILE A 281 -14.85 5.78 19.71
N VAL A 282 -14.72 5.08 20.84
CA VAL A 282 -13.66 4.12 21.12
C VAL A 282 -14.16 2.69 20.85
N ALA A 283 -13.30 1.88 20.21
CA ALA A 283 -13.50 0.46 19.90
C ALA A 283 -14.51 0.14 18.79
N THR A 284 -15.00 1.15 18.05
CA THR A 284 -15.76 0.94 16.82
C THR A 284 -15.01 1.51 15.61
N SER A 285 -14.63 0.66 14.64
CA SER A 285 -13.87 1.09 13.45
C SER A 285 -14.58 2.19 12.63
N GLY A 286 -15.90 2.29 12.69
CA GLY A 286 -16.66 3.37 12.04
C GLY A 286 -16.65 4.67 12.84
N GLY A 287 -16.81 4.58 14.17
CA GLY A 287 -16.83 5.73 15.08
C GLY A 287 -15.48 6.43 15.12
N GLU A 288 -14.40 5.67 15.29
CA GLU A 288 -13.02 6.18 15.28
C GLU A 288 -12.71 6.95 14.00
N ARG A 289 -13.04 6.39 12.82
CA ARG A 289 -12.80 7.04 11.52
C ARG A 289 -13.62 8.32 11.35
N SER A 290 -14.86 8.31 11.81
CA SER A 290 -15.73 9.49 11.74
C SER A 290 -15.20 10.60 12.64
N PHE A 291 -14.80 10.25 13.86
CA PHE A 291 -14.11 11.17 14.77
C PHE A 291 -12.83 11.72 14.15
N HIS A 292 -11.94 10.86 13.66
CA HIS A 292 -10.66 11.29 13.09
C HIS A 292 -10.88 12.22 11.89
N THR A 293 -11.89 11.95 11.07
CA THR A 293 -12.26 12.82 9.94
C THR A 293 -12.72 14.20 10.40
N GLN A 294 -13.66 14.26 11.34
CA GLN A 294 -14.21 15.53 11.84
C GLN A 294 -13.16 16.33 12.60
N TYR A 295 -12.42 15.68 13.49
CA TYR A 295 -11.37 16.30 14.28
C TYR A 295 -10.25 16.84 13.41
N ALA A 296 -9.77 16.06 12.43
CA ALA A 296 -8.71 16.50 11.51
C ALA A 296 -9.15 17.71 10.65
N LEU A 297 -10.40 17.77 10.22
CA LEU A 297 -10.95 18.96 9.54
C LEU A 297 -11.10 20.15 10.49
N GLY A 298 -11.49 19.92 11.74
CA GLY A 298 -11.56 20.96 12.77
C GLY A 298 -10.21 21.63 13.03
N LEU A 299 -9.12 20.84 13.05
CA LEU A 299 -7.76 21.36 13.21
C LEU A 299 -7.35 22.34 12.10
N LEU A 300 -7.85 22.16 10.86
CA LEU A 300 -7.62 23.14 9.78
C LEU A 300 -8.36 24.46 10.02
N GLY A 301 -9.48 24.44 10.75
CA GLY A 301 -10.18 25.64 11.19
C GLY A 301 -9.46 26.36 12.33
N GLU A 302 -8.86 25.61 13.26
CA GLU A 302 -8.06 26.14 14.37
C GLU A 302 -6.73 26.74 13.90
N HIS A 303 -6.13 26.15 12.87
CA HIS A 303 -4.85 26.57 12.31
C HIS A 303 -4.97 26.85 10.79
N PRO A 304 -5.46 28.02 10.36
CA PRO A 304 -5.70 28.32 8.94
C PRO A 304 -4.46 28.19 8.06
N SER A 305 -3.25 28.47 8.58
CA SER A 305 -2.00 28.28 7.83
C SER A 305 -1.70 26.82 7.52
N ALA A 306 -2.21 25.88 8.34
CA ALA A 306 -2.08 24.44 8.10
C ALA A 306 -2.89 23.98 6.89
N ALA A 307 -3.94 24.71 6.47
CA ALA A 307 -4.65 24.38 5.24
C ALA A 307 -3.74 24.48 4.00
N VAL A 308 -2.75 25.38 4.02
CA VAL A 308 -1.81 25.57 2.92
C VAL A 308 -0.57 24.69 3.09
N PHE A 309 0.05 24.75 4.27
CA PHE A 309 1.37 24.16 4.53
C PHE A 309 1.31 22.81 5.26
N GLY A 310 0.16 22.41 5.79
CA GLY A 310 0.01 21.20 6.59
C GLY A 310 0.43 21.38 8.05
N MET A 311 0.00 20.48 8.93
CA MET A 311 0.40 20.48 10.34
C MET A 311 1.70 19.72 10.62
N GLY A 312 2.31 19.14 9.60
CA GLY A 312 3.49 18.29 9.71
C GLY A 312 3.16 16.81 9.57
N PRO A 313 3.89 16.06 8.72
CA PRO A 313 3.71 14.61 8.55
C PRO A 313 3.85 13.86 9.87
N GLY A 314 2.88 13.02 10.21
CA GLY A 314 2.85 12.21 11.44
C GLY A 314 2.51 12.96 12.72
N ARG A 315 2.13 14.25 12.65
CA ARG A 315 1.86 15.06 13.84
C ARG A 315 0.41 14.94 14.33
N TYR A 316 -0.50 14.39 13.52
CA TYR A 316 -1.91 14.30 13.89
C TYR A 316 -2.15 13.65 15.25
N GLY A 317 -1.47 12.55 15.55
CA GLY A 317 -1.64 11.81 16.80
C GLY A 317 -1.35 12.66 18.04
N ALA A 318 -0.39 13.59 17.97
CA ALA A 318 -0.10 14.51 19.07
C ALA A 318 -1.25 15.48 19.36
N TYR A 319 -2.05 15.85 18.36
CA TYR A 319 -3.27 16.63 18.56
C TYR A 319 -4.40 15.75 19.10
N ALA A 320 -4.61 14.57 18.49
CA ALA A 320 -5.63 13.63 18.93
C ALA A 320 -5.44 13.20 20.40
N ALA A 321 -4.20 13.02 20.86
CA ALA A 321 -3.88 12.70 22.24
C ALA A 321 -4.32 13.76 23.26
N ARG A 322 -4.38 15.04 22.87
CA ARG A 322 -4.85 16.13 23.74
C ARG A 322 -6.33 15.98 24.13
N THR A 323 -7.10 15.21 23.36
CA THR A 323 -8.49 14.91 23.67
C THR A 323 -8.64 13.89 24.81
N GLY A 324 -7.56 13.17 25.17
CA GLY A 324 -7.58 12.09 26.15
C GLY A 324 -8.26 10.80 25.65
N LEU A 325 -8.78 10.77 24.42
CA LEU A 325 -9.51 9.63 23.87
C LEU A 325 -8.61 8.61 23.16
N PHE A 326 -7.48 9.05 22.62
CA PHE A 326 -6.61 8.26 21.77
C PHE A 326 -5.14 8.43 22.15
N PRO A 327 -4.28 7.42 21.91
CA PRO A 327 -2.84 7.58 22.07
C PRO A 327 -2.26 8.50 20.98
N ASP A 328 -1.04 8.98 21.20
CA ASP A 328 -0.30 9.85 20.25
C ASP A 328 0.17 9.14 18.98
N THR A 329 -0.02 7.82 18.90
CA THR A 329 0.32 6.97 17.75
C THR A 329 -0.79 6.84 16.72
N VAL A 330 -1.99 7.38 16.99
CA VAL A 330 -3.11 7.30 16.04
C VAL A 330 -2.89 8.17 14.81
N THR A 331 -3.52 7.76 13.71
CA THR A 331 -3.47 8.48 12.44
C THR A 331 -4.89 8.77 11.93
N ILE A 332 -4.99 9.65 10.93
CA ILE A 332 -6.28 10.05 10.36
C ILE A 332 -7.01 8.87 9.70
N GLN A 333 -6.27 7.84 9.27
CA GLN A 333 -6.81 6.66 8.56
C GLN A 333 -7.73 7.02 7.40
N VAL A 334 -7.58 8.19 6.78
CA VAL A 334 -8.30 8.60 5.57
C VAL A 334 -7.29 9.31 4.68
N THR A 335 -6.68 8.55 3.77
CA THR A 335 -5.47 8.99 3.06
C THR A 335 -5.56 10.35 2.37
N PRO A 336 -6.63 10.72 1.64
CA PRO A 336 -6.72 12.06 1.06
C PRO A 336 -6.80 13.17 2.10
N LEU A 337 -7.41 12.89 3.25
CA LEU A 337 -7.48 13.81 4.36
C LEU A 337 -6.14 13.90 5.09
N GLU A 338 -5.42 12.79 5.23
CA GLU A 338 -4.03 12.78 5.72
C GLU A 338 -3.14 13.69 4.86
N TRP A 339 -3.20 13.57 3.53
CA TRP A 339 -2.44 14.45 2.63
C TRP A 339 -2.79 15.93 2.81
N LEU A 340 -4.09 16.25 2.98
CA LEU A 340 -4.52 17.63 3.15
C LEU A 340 -4.12 18.20 4.52
N VAL A 341 -4.29 17.41 5.58
CA VAL A 341 -4.16 17.87 6.96
C VAL A 341 -2.71 17.86 7.42
N GLU A 342 -1.95 16.82 7.07
CA GLU A 342 -0.55 16.70 7.45
C GLU A 342 0.39 17.42 6.48
N ASP A 343 0.16 17.29 5.17
CA ASP A 343 1.03 17.87 4.13
C ASP A 343 0.49 19.18 3.52
N GLY A 344 -0.72 19.60 3.87
CA GLY A 344 -1.35 20.82 3.37
C GLY A 344 -1.86 20.72 1.93
N ALA A 345 -2.47 21.79 1.42
CA ALA A 345 -2.85 21.89 0.02
C ALA A 345 -1.65 21.70 -0.93
N LEU A 346 -0.46 22.18 -0.55
CA LEU A 346 0.77 21.99 -1.32
C LEU A 346 1.15 20.50 -1.43
N GLY A 347 1.10 19.77 -0.31
CA GLY A 347 1.34 18.33 -0.29
C GLY A 347 0.31 17.55 -1.09
N LEU A 348 -0.98 17.85 -0.92
CA LEU A 348 -2.06 17.25 -1.70
C LEU A 348 -1.84 17.45 -3.21
N VAL A 349 -1.50 18.66 -3.65
CA VAL A 349 -1.18 18.95 -5.05
C VAL A 349 0.06 18.18 -5.51
N ALA A 350 1.11 18.10 -4.70
CA ALA A 350 2.33 17.37 -5.05
C ALA A 350 2.08 15.86 -5.19
N VAL A 351 1.34 15.24 -4.26
CA VAL A 351 0.95 13.83 -4.31
C VAL A 351 0.08 13.56 -5.52
N THR A 352 -0.96 14.38 -5.76
CA THR A 352 -1.86 14.19 -6.90
C THR A 352 -1.13 14.36 -8.24
N ALA A 353 -0.23 15.33 -8.36
CA ALA A 353 0.61 15.51 -9.55
C ALA A 353 1.57 14.32 -9.77
N PHE A 354 2.17 13.81 -8.69
CA PHE A 354 3.00 12.60 -8.73
C PHE A 354 2.20 11.38 -9.22
N LEU A 355 1.03 11.14 -8.63
CA LEU A 355 0.13 10.03 -9.02
C LEU A 355 -0.38 10.17 -10.44
N TYR A 356 -0.72 11.39 -10.88
CA TYR A 356 -1.11 11.67 -12.26
C TYR A 356 0.02 11.32 -13.24
N ALA A 357 1.27 11.63 -12.91
CA ALA A 357 2.42 11.25 -13.74
C ALA A 357 2.61 9.74 -13.82
N VAL A 358 2.41 9.01 -12.72
CA VAL A 358 2.39 7.54 -12.72
C VAL A 358 1.27 7.01 -13.62
N TRP A 359 0.04 7.48 -13.45
CA TRP A 359 -1.10 7.10 -14.28
C TRP A 359 -0.87 7.37 -15.78
N LYS A 360 -0.36 8.57 -16.12
CA LYS A 360 -0.06 8.97 -17.50
C LYS A 360 0.97 8.04 -18.14
N ARG A 361 1.94 7.54 -17.37
CA ARG A 361 2.91 6.54 -17.83
C ARG A 361 2.29 5.15 -17.92
N ALA A 362 1.55 4.72 -16.91
CA ALA A 362 0.87 3.42 -16.86
C ALA A 362 -0.10 3.23 -18.05
N ARG A 363 -0.82 4.30 -18.45
CA ARG A 363 -1.71 4.33 -19.62
C ARG A 363 -1.03 3.89 -20.92
N ARG A 364 0.27 4.10 -21.06
CA ARG A 364 1.01 3.68 -22.27
C ARG A 364 1.14 2.16 -22.38
N THR A 365 1.24 1.47 -21.25
CA THR A 365 1.37 0.01 -21.21
C THR A 365 0.02 -0.70 -21.09
N LEU A 366 -0.84 -0.17 -20.21
CA LEU A 366 -2.11 -0.78 -19.84
C LEU A 366 -3.31 -0.27 -20.66
N GLY A 367 -3.16 0.81 -21.41
CA GLY A 367 -4.28 1.47 -22.09
C GLY A 367 -5.34 1.93 -21.09
N ASN A 368 -6.61 1.65 -21.38
CA ASN A 368 -7.73 2.01 -20.51
C ASN A 368 -7.70 1.30 -19.14
N MET A 369 -7.01 0.15 -19.04
CA MET A 369 -6.87 -0.57 -17.77
C MET A 369 -5.96 0.15 -16.75
N ALA A 370 -5.26 1.21 -17.15
CA ALA A 370 -4.50 2.03 -16.20
C ALA A 370 -5.41 2.74 -15.20
N PHE A 371 -6.60 3.18 -15.60
CA PHE A 371 -7.54 3.84 -14.70
C PHE A 371 -8.01 2.91 -13.56
N PRO A 372 -8.61 1.73 -13.82
CA PRO A 372 -9.02 0.84 -12.74
C PRO A 372 -7.86 0.35 -11.88
N VAL A 373 -6.67 0.12 -12.46
CA VAL A 373 -5.48 -0.24 -11.66
C VAL A 373 -5.10 0.88 -10.68
N MET A 374 -5.04 2.13 -11.16
CA MET A 374 -4.72 3.28 -10.29
C MET A 374 -5.81 3.54 -9.24
N LEU A 375 -7.09 3.43 -9.63
CA LEU A 375 -8.21 3.58 -8.72
C LEU A 375 -8.19 2.49 -7.64
N SER A 376 -7.94 1.24 -8.01
CA SER A 376 -7.81 0.14 -7.04
C SER A 376 -6.61 0.33 -6.11
N LEU A 377 -5.47 0.83 -6.59
CA LEU A 377 -4.34 1.17 -5.72
C LEU A 377 -4.68 2.29 -4.73
N LEU A 378 -5.48 3.28 -5.15
CA LEU A 378 -5.97 4.35 -4.28
C LEU A 378 -6.99 3.87 -3.25
N LEU A 379 -7.89 2.97 -3.65
CA LEU A 379 -8.87 2.38 -2.74
C LEU A 379 -8.23 1.41 -1.75
N GLY A 380 -7.19 0.67 -2.18
CA GLY A 380 -6.47 -0.26 -1.31
C GLY A 380 -5.62 0.43 -0.23
N ILE A 381 -5.09 1.63 -0.54
CA ILE A 381 -4.34 2.45 0.42
C ILE A 381 -5.27 3.28 1.33
N LEU A 382 -6.54 3.45 0.93
CA LEU A 382 -7.53 4.15 1.73
C LEU A 382 -7.75 3.40 3.06
N PHE A 383 -7.86 4.13 4.16
CA PHE A 383 -8.04 3.55 5.50
C PHE A 383 -6.91 2.67 6.02
N GLN A 384 -5.70 2.83 5.48
CA GLN A 384 -4.48 2.30 6.07
C GLN A 384 -3.96 3.27 7.14
N ALA A 385 -3.15 2.76 8.09
CA ALA A 385 -2.55 3.58 9.14
C ALA A 385 -1.64 4.70 8.58
N ASN A 386 -1.02 4.48 7.43
CA ASN A 386 -0.31 5.51 6.66
C ASN A 386 -0.32 5.12 5.18
N TRP A 387 0.07 6.04 4.29
CA TRP A 387 0.19 5.76 2.85
C TRP A 387 1.62 5.45 2.38
N LYS A 388 2.61 5.57 3.27
CA LYS A 388 4.05 5.43 3.00
C LYS A 388 4.49 3.96 3.05
N TRP A 389 3.78 3.08 2.34
CA TRP A 389 4.07 1.64 2.27
C TRP A 389 4.98 1.27 1.10
N SER A 390 6.04 0.52 1.40
CA SER A 390 7.02 0.07 0.41
C SER A 390 6.38 -0.71 -0.76
N GLY A 391 5.44 -1.62 -0.48
CA GLY A 391 4.70 -2.38 -1.51
C GLY A 391 3.91 -1.49 -2.48
N TRP A 392 3.26 -0.44 -1.98
CA TRP A 392 2.49 0.48 -2.81
C TRP A 392 3.40 1.30 -3.72
N PHE A 393 4.50 1.86 -3.18
CA PHE A 393 5.49 2.60 -3.97
C PHE A 393 6.16 1.74 -5.04
N ILE A 394 6.35 0.44 -4.80
CA ILE A 394 6.89 -0.50 -5.80
C ILE A 394 5.94 -0.70 -6.97
N ALA A 395 4.64 -0.88 -6.72
CA ALA A 395 3.67 -0.97 -7.80
C ALA A 395 3.65 0.32 -8.63
N LEU A 396 3.63 1.49 -7.98
CA LEU A 396 3.71 2.77 -8.67
C LEU A 396 5.00 2.91 -9.49
N ALA A 397 6.15 2.51 -8.93
CA ALA A 397 7.44 2.54 -9.59
C ALA A 397 7.49 1.65 -10.83
N PHE A 398 6.98 0.43 -10.72
CA PHE A 398 6.91 -0.51 -11.83
C PHE A 398 6.00 0.02 -12.95
N LEU A 399 4.81 0.52 -12.61
CA LEU A 399 3.88 1.13 -13.56
C LEU A 399 4.48 2.36 -14.26
N TYR A 400 5.21 3.19 -13.52
CA TYR A 400 5.91 4.36 -14.05
C TYR A 400 7.08 3.97 -14.98
N GLY A 401 7.91 3.01 -14.56
CA GLY A 401 9.10 2.55 -15.27
C GLY A 401 8.78 1.77 -16.54
N LEU A 402 7.85 0.82 -16.47
CA LEU A 402 7.47 -0.03 -17.59
C LEU A 402 6.86 0.78 -18.76
N GLY A 403 6.13 1.85 -18.45
CA GLY A 403 5.58 2.78 -19.45
C GLY A 403 6.63 3.44 -20.36
N ARG A 404 7.89 3.51 -19.93
CA ARG A 404 9.01 3.99 -20.76
C ARG A 404 9.61 2.90 -21.64
N HIS A 405 9.76 1.68 -21.12
CA HIS A 405 10.30 0.56 -21.89
C HIS A 405 9.54 0.34 -23.20
N VAL A 406 8.20 0.38 -23.16
CA VAL A 406 7.34 0.23 -24.35
C VAL A 406 7.55 1.36 -25.39
N THR A 407 7.97 2.55 -24.95
CA THR A 407 8.25 3.67 -25.86
C THR A 407 9.61 3.50 -26.54
N ASP A 408 10.62 3.07 -25.77
CA ASP A 408 11.99 2.90 -26.24
C ASP A 408 12.13 1.64 -27.13
N SER A 409 11.35 0.59 -26.88
CA SER A 409 11.35 -0.67 -27.64
C SER A 409 10.64 -0.60 -29.00
N LYS A 410 10.34 0.61 -29.51
CA LYS A 410 9.90 0.80 -30.89
C LYS A 410 11.05 0.77 -31.90
N LEU A 411 12.29 0.50 -31.47
CA LEU A 411 13.29 -0.08 -32.35
C LEU A 411 12.83 -1.50 -32.75
N PRO A 412 12.85 -1.86 -34.03
CA PRO A 412 12.28 -3.11 -34.50
C PRO A 412 12.95 -4.29 -33.79
N LEU A 413 12.15 -5.08 -33.06
CA LEU A 413 12.49 -6.41 -32.57
C LEU A 413 12.62 -7.38 -33.76
N LYS A 414 13.59 -7.14 -34.64
CA LYS A 414 13.90 -8.02 -35.77
C LYS A 414 15.24 -8.73 -35.68
N GLU A 415 16.09 -8.40 -34.70
CA GLU A 415 17.43 -9.00 -34.62
C GLU A 415 17.82 -9.26 -33.16
N VAL A 416 17.17 -10.24 -32.51
CA VAL A 416 17.81 -11.06 -31.46
C VAL A 416 17.15 -12.44 -31.52
N VAL A 417 17.40 -13.16 -32.61
CA VAL A 417 17.46 -14.62 -32.61
C VAL A 417 18.81 -14.93 -33.23
N GLU A 418 19.80 -15.14 -32.37
CA GLU A 418 20.93 -16.05 -32.55
C GLU A 418 21.42 -16.46 -31.16
#